data_AF-A0A1A7XZ45-F1
#
_entry.id   AF-A0A1A7XZ45-F1
#
_cell.length_a   1.000
_cell.length_b   1.000
_cell.length_c   1.000
_cell.angle_alpha   90.00
_cell.angle_beta   90.00
_cell.angle_gamma   90.00
#
_symmetry.space_group_name_H-M   'P 1'
#
loop_
_entity.id
_entity.type
_entity.pdbx_description
1 polymer ?
#
loop_
_entity_poly.entity_id
_entity_poly.type
_entity_poly.pdbx_seq_one_letter_code
_entity_poly.pdbx_strand_id
1 'polypeptide(L)' 'VMTEDGQPSEIQEKILTIEVKPGWKEGTRITFPKEGDQGLNRVPADIVFTVRQKSHPLFVRQKDDLIYKAQISLMM' A
#
# COMPACT_ATOMS: atom_id res chain seq x y z
N VAL A 1 -9.76 16.97 19.54
CA VAL A 1 -10.99 16.67 18.76
C VAL A 1 -11.95 15.92 19.68
N MET A 2 -13.25 16.21 19.61
CA MET A 2 -14.24 15.50 20.44
C MET A 2 -14.76 14.32 19.61
N THR A 3 -14.60 13.11 20.10
CA THR A 3 -15.16 11.91 19.46
C THR A 3 -16.66 11.83 19.76
N GLU A 4 -17.42 11.03 18.99
CA GLU A 4 -18.88 10.86 19.17
C GLU A 4 -19.28 10.38 20.58
N ASP A 5 -18.34 9.78 21.32
CA ASP A 5 -18.49 9.33 22.71
C ASP A 5 -18.32 10.45 23.77
N GLY A 6 -18.14 11.70 23.36
CA GLY A 6 -18.01 12.86 24.26
C GLY A 6 -16.68 12.93 25.03
N GLN A 7 -15.71 12.08 24.69
CA GLN A 7 -14.38 12.07 25.30
C GLN A 7 -13.35 12.87 24.48
N PRO A 8 -12.35 13.48 25.14
CA PRO A 8 -11.26 14.14 24.45
C PRO A 8 -10.39 13.09 23.76
N SER A 9 -10.34 13.10 22.43
CA SER A 9 -9.38 12.32 21.66
C SER A 9 -8.16 13.16 21.30
N GLU A 10 -6.98 12.56 21.48
CA GLU A 10 -5.68 13.08 21.06
C GLU A 10 -5.37 12.59 19.64
N ILE A 11 -4.92 13.49 18.77
CA ILE A 11 -4.42 13.12 17.44
C ILE A 11 -2.97 12.70 17.63
N GLN A 12 -2.66 11.44 17.32
CA GLN A 12 -1.30 10.92 17.36
C GLN A 12 -0.78 10.71 15.94
N GLU A 13 0.40 11.25 15.64
CA GLU A 13 1.12 10.95 14.42
C GLU A 13 2.07 9.78 14.64
N LYS A 14 2.00 8.77 13.78
CA LYS A 14 2.87 7.59 13.82
C LYS A 14 3.36 7.26 12.42
N ILE A 15 4.66 7.02 12.29
CA ILE A 15 5.28 6.60 11.03
C ILE A 15 5.24 5.07 10.96
N LEU A 16 4.57 4.53 9.94
CA LEU A 16 4.57 3.10 9.63
C LEU A 16 5.55 2.85 8.48
N THR A 17 6.68 2.22 8.79
CA THR A 17 7.74 1.93 7.81
C THR A 17 7.45 0.61 7.10
N ILE A 18 7.43 0.61 5.77
CA ILE A 18 7.27 -0.58 4.94
C ILE A 18 8.53 -0.81 4.12
N GLU A 19 9.25 -1.88 4.42
CA GLU A 19 10.35 -2.34 3.58
C GLU A 19 9.83 -3.16 2.40
N VAL A 20 9.75 -2.52 1.23
CA VAL A 20 9.32 -3.21 0.00
C VAL A 20 10.34 -4.27 -0.40
N LYS A 21 9.92 -5.54 -0.43
CA LYS A 21 10.79 -6.65 -0.84
C LYS A 21 10.74 -6.87 -2.35
N PRO A 22 11.87 -7.25 -2.99
CA PRO A 22 11.89 -7.58 -4.41
C PRO A 22 10.86 -8.65 -4.78
N GLY A 23 10.25 -8.50 -5.96
CA GLY A 23 9.31 -9.48 -6.51
C GLY A 23 7.88 -9.40 -6.00
N TRP A 24 7.56 -8.57 -4.99
CA TRP A 24 6.18 -8.36 -4.54
C TRP A 24 5.24 -8.08 -5.71
N LYS A 25 4.13 -8.82 -5.75
CA LYS A 25 3.13 -8.72 -6.81
C LYS A 25 2.06 -7.71 -6.41
N GLU A 26 1.33 -7.21 -7.40
CA GLU A 26 0.12 -6.46 -7.10
C GLU A 26 -0.83 -7.30 -6.24
N GLY A 27 -1.38 -6.69 -5.20
CA GLY A 27 -2.24 -7.37 -4.24
C GLY A 27 -1.53 -7.91 -3.00
N THR A 28 -0.18 -7.87 -2.91
CA THR A 28 0.53 -8.19 -1.66
C THR A 28 0.01 -7.27 -0.54
N ARG A 29 -0.37 -7.88 0.59
CA ARG A 29 -0.94 -7.19 1.75
C ARG A 29 0.09 -7.09 2.88
N ILE A 30 0.22 -5.89 3.44
CA ILE A 30 1.03 -5.60 4.62
C ILE A 30 0.08 -5.10 5.69
N THR A 31 -0.02 -5.84 6.80
CA THR A 31 -0.99 -5.57 7.88
C THR A 31 -0.27 -5.06 9.10
N PHE A 32 -0.69 -3.90 9.60
CA PHE A 32 -0.30 -3.36 10.89
C PHE A 32 -1.49 -3.51 11.85
N PRO A 33 -1.44 -4.48 12.77
CA PRO A 33 -2.59 -4.80 13.60
C PRO A 33 -2.86 -3.69 14.62
N LYS A 34 -4.14 -3.34 14.81
CA LYS A 34 -4.60 -2.37 15.82
C LYS A 34 -3.98 -0.97 15.71
N GLU A 35 -3.56 -0.56 14.51
CA GLU A 35 -3.02 0.79 14.25
C GLU A 35 -4.09 1.81 13.79
N GLY A 36 -5.34 1.40 13.65
CA GLY A 36 -6.46 2.29 13.33
C GLY A 36 -6.95 3.09 14.53
N ASP A 37 -8.08 3.78 14.35
CA ASP A 37 -8.65 4.65 15.39
C ASP A 37 -8.95 3.88 16.68
N GLN A 38 -8.46 4.42 17.79
CA GLN A 38 -8.69 3.90 19.13
C GLN A 38 -9.97 4.51 19.73
N GLY A 39 -10.73 3.69 20.45
CA GLY A 39 -11.93 4.11 21.18
C GLY A 39 -12.07 3.35 22.49
N LEU A 40 -12.82 3.92 23.45
CA LEU A 40 -13.02 3.28 24.75
C LEU A 40 -13.73 1.94 24.58
N ASN A 41 -13.22 0.89 25.22
CA ASN A 41 -13.75 -0.48 25.13
C ASN A 41 -13.84 -1.06 23.71
N ARG A 42 -13.15 -0.45 22.73
CA ARG A 42 -13.10 -0.92 21.34
C ARG A 42 -11.68 -1.38 20.99
N VAL A 43 -11.57 -2.54 20.36
CA VAL A 43 -10.31 -2.97 19.76
C VAL A 43 -10.06 -2.13 18.51
N PRO A 44 -8.90 -1.47 18.37
CA PRO A 44 -8.60 -0.66 17.21
C PRO A 44 -8.57 -1.50 15.93
N ALA A 45 -8.88 -0.87 14.80
CA ALA A 45 -8.87 -1.54 13.50
C ALA A 45 -7.43 -1.84 13.03
N ASP A 46 -7.29 -2.79 12.12
CA ASP A 46 -6.01 -3.06 11.45
C ASP A 46 -5.84 -2.14 10.25
N ILE A 47 -4.63 -1.61 10.06
CA ILE A 47 -4.27 -0.88 8.84
C ILE A 47 -3.66 -1.87 7.85
N VAL A 48 -4.30 -2.04 6.69
CA VAL A 48 -3.84 -2.94 5.63
C VAL A 48 -3.40 -2.13 4.42
N PHE A 49 -2.11 -2.16 4.12
CA PHE A 49 -1.56 -1.63 2.88
C PHE A 49 -1.60 -2.70 1.79
N THR A 50 -2.09 -2.34 0.60
CA THR A 50 -2.08 -3.22 -0.56
C THR A 50 -1.15 -2.67 -1.62
N VAL A 51 -0.15 -3.48 -2.02
CA VAL A 51 0.78 -3.12 -3.08
C VAL A 51 0.03 -2.98 -4.40
N ARG A 52 0.20 -1.85 -5.07
CA ARG A 52 -0.32 -1.59 -6.42
C ARG A 52 0.82 -1.38 -7.39
N GLN A 53 0.67 -1.94 -8.59
CA GLN A 53 1.63 -1.72 -9.65
C GLN A 53 1.37 -0.37 -10.31
N LYS A 54 2.34 0.54 -10.20
CA LYS A 54 2.32 1.79 -10.96
C LYS A 54 2.63 1.50 -12.44
N SER A 55 1.90 2.15 -13.35
CA SER A 55 2.21 2.06 -14.79
C SER A 55 3.64 2.54 -15.06
N HIS A 56 4.36 1.81 -15.90
CA HIS A 56 5.72 2.13 -16.32
C HIS A 56 5.71 2.47 -17.83
N PRO A 57 6.39 3.55 -18.27
CA PRO A 57 6.30 4.04 -19.65
C PRO A 57 6.80 3.04 -20.69
N LEU A 58 7.75 2.17 -20.33
CA LEU A 58 8.38 1.22 -21.25
C LEU A 58 7.94 -0.23 -21.04
N PHE A 59 7.57 -0.59 -19.81
CA PHE A 59 7.42 -2.00 -19.42
C PHE A 59 6.03 -2.25 -18.89
N VAL A 60 5.45 -3.38 -19.28
CA VAL A 60 4.26 -3.93 -18.64
C VAL A 60 4.68 -5.18 -17.91
N ARG A 61 4.54 -5.21 -16.59
CA ARG A 61 4.80 -6.43 -15.82
C ARG A 61 3.63 -7.39 -15.99
N GLN A 62 3.94 -8.65 -16.31
CA GLN A 62 2.99 -9.75 -16.31
C GLN A 62 3.55 -10.85 -15.41
N LYS A 63 2.95 -11.03 -14.22
CA LYS A 63 3.44 -11.94 -13.17
C LYS A 63 4.90 -11.64 -12.79
N ASP A 64 5.83 -12.50 -13.23
CA ASP A 64 7.25 -12.44 -12.92
C ASP A 64 8.07 -11.91 -14.11
N ASP A 65 7.40 -11.60 -15.23
CA ASP A 65 8.02 -11.12 -16.46
C ASP A 65 7.81 -9.61 -16.68
N LEU A 66 8.73 -9.00 -17.42
CA LEU A 66 8.61 -7.64 -17.94
C LEU A 66 8.48 -7.68 -19.46
N ILE A 67 7.36 -7.16 -19.97
CA ILE A 67 7.08 -7.11 -21.41
C ILE A 67 7.46 -5.73 -21.93
N TYR A 68 8.35 -5.71 -22.94
CA TYR A 68 8.71 -4.53 -23.72
C TYR A 68 8.22 -4.69 -25.16
N LYS A 69 7.62 -3.65 -25.71
CA LYS A 69 7.21 -3.61 -27.12
C LYS A 69 8.22 -2.78 -27.91
N ALA A 70 9.18 -3.45 -28.55
CA ALA A 70 10.12 -2.81 -29.45
C ALA A 70 9.49 -2.56 -30.81
N GLN A 71 9.54 -1.32 -31.29
CA GLN A 71 9.25 -1.01 -32.68
C GLN A 71 10.56 -1.08 -33.48
N ILE A 72 10.61 -1.95 -34.48
CA ILE A 72 11.77 -2.13 -35.35
C ILE A 72 11.43 -1.68 -36.76
N SER A 73 12.33 -0.91 -37.38
CA SER A 73 12.24 -0.55 -38.79
C SER A 73 12.71 -1.71 -39.66
N LEU A 74 12.05 -1.94 -40.79
CA LEU A 74 12.47 -2.95 -41.77
C LEU A 74 13.72 -2.49 -42.57
N MET A 75 13.97 -1.19 -42.63
CA MET A 75 15.08 -0.61 -43.38
C MET A 75 16.26 -0.29 -42.46
N MET A 76 17.45 -0.52 -43.01
CA MET A 76 18.75 -0.11 -42.47
C MET A 76 19.11 1.28 -42.95
#